data_AF-A0A2V7FCY8-F1
#
_entry.id   AF-A0A2V7FCY8-F1
#
_cell.length_a   1.000
_cell.length_b   1.000
_cell.length_c   1.000
_cell.angle_alpha   90.00
_cell.angle_beta   90.00
_cell.angle_gamma   90.00
#
_symmetry.space_group_name_H-M   'P 1'
#
loop_
_entity.id
_entity.type
_entity.pdbx_description
1 polymer ?
#
loop_
_entity_poly.entity_id
_entity_poly.type
_entity_poly.pdbx_seq_one_letter_code
_entity_poly.pdbx_strand_id
1 'polypeptide(L)'
;MTVPAVFIAVSCYRPFVRVAEPPMETIRATAGVPNYAREGSATFLTLPARSIVSSTEEYAAFVARRPPSRFPWLGSIGQFWRTYAGACRATRKAYAFDAGTHLRIGMAGVSFSGEQALRGAYEVTLGRLGEWLGGHRTDEDAFARRTAEEYGRFIHAGPWYEFPFATKLRALWRETPLWGPHPARKWERKVFLSTAYGTNAVYARLVLAATGSAYAAEDQEIRAWMEDVPADAFADARVKNLRALGPGAFIVGLPRHDSFTAVALGLLRRGASFRDIAGNNVIVLTTLGPRDTPRALPSAAAIVFDERLLTNPTVTRLAVRAPVQALGPIVAALERHGASIEYFYDY
;
A
#
# COMPACT_ATOMS: atom_id res chain seq x y z
N MET A 1 18.83 21.90 -4.62
CA MET A 1 18.37 20.51 -4.44
C MET A 1 17.04 20.53 -3.70
N THR A 2 16.04 19.79 -4.16
CA THR A 2 14.75 19.67 -3.46
C THR A 2 14.89 18.77 -2.21
N VAL A 3 14.05 18.98 -1.19
CA VAL A 3 13.99 18.14 0.03
C VAL A 3 14.02 16.62 -0.25
N PRO A 4 13.24 16.07 -1.20
CA PRO A 4 13.32 14.64 -1.54
C PRO A 4 14.68 14.21 -2.10
N ALA A 5 15.35 15.06 -2.90
CA ALA A 5 16.65 14.73 -3.46
C ALA A 5 17.72 14.60 -2.36
N VAL A 6 17.70 15.50 -1.37
CA VAL A 6 18.57 15.42 -0.19
C VAL A 6 18.25 14.17 0.63
N PHE A 7 16.97 13.89 0.89
CA PHE A 7 16.55 12.70 1.61
C PHE A 7 17.04 11.40 0.94
N ILE A 8 16.84 11.28 -0.38
CA ILE A 8 17.25 10.09 -1.15
C ILE A 8 18.78 9.93 -1.12
N ALA A 9 19.52 11.01 -1.34
CA ALA A 9 20.98 11.00 -1.31
C ALA A 9 21.53 10.58 0.06
N VAL A 10 20.93 11.04 1.16
CA VAL A 10 21.40 10.73 2.52
C VAL A 10 20.95 9.35 3.00
N SER A 11 19.69 8.99 2.74
CA SER A 11 19.05 7.83 3.38
C SER A 11 19.14 6.55 2.55
N CYS A 12 19.16 6.67 1.22
CA CYS A 12 18.95 5.56 0.29
C CYS A 12 20.17 5.28 -0.58
N TYR A 13 20.89 6.32 -0.98
CA TYR A 13 22.03 6.16 -1.87
C TYR A 13 23.22 5.48 -1.16
N ARG A 14 23.82 4.52 -1.87
CA ARG A 14 25.17 4.02 -1.63
C ARG A 14 25.77 3.57 -2.96
N PRO A 15 27.09 3.76 -3.15
CA PRO A 15 27.77 3.19 -4.30
C PRO A 15 27.79 1.66 -4.19
N PHE A 16 27.45 1.04 -5.32
CA PHE A 16 27.60 -0.36 -5.71
C PHE A 16 27.63 -1.41 -4.60
N VAL A 17 26.54 -2.18 -4.53
CA VAL A 17 26.49 -3.47 -3.84
C VAL A 17 26.39 -4.55 -4.92
N ARG A 18 27.23 -5.58 -4.83
CA ARG A 18 27.09 -6.76 -5.69
C ARG A 18 25.78 -7.45 -5.34
N VAL A 19 24.83 -7.45 -6.28
CA VAL A 19 23.56 -8.18 -6.12
C VAL A 19 23.87 -9.68 -6.16
N ALA A 20 23.28 -10.44 -5.23
CA ALA A 20 23.41 -11.89 -5.23
C ALA A 20 22.65 -12.46 -6.44
N GLU A 21 23.32 -13.27 -7.26
CA GLU A 21 22.65 -13.98 -8.35
C GLU A 21 21.71 -15.06 -7.79
N PRO A 22 20.58 -15.33 -8.47
CA PRO A 22 19.71 -16.45 -8.10
C PRO A 22 20.49 -17.78 -8.14
N PRO A 23 20.11 -18.78 -7.32
CA PRO A 23 20.69 -20.12 -7.42
C PRO A 23 20.60 -20.68 -8.84
N MET A 24 21.61 -21.42 -9.27
CA MET A 24 21.64 -22.05 -10.61
C MET A 24 20.44 -22.94 -10.89
N GLU A 25 19.89 -23.56 -9.85
CA GLU A 25 18.67 -24.37 -9.93
C GLU A 25 17.46 -23.52 -10.33
N THR A 26 17.27 -22.36 -9.70
CA THR A 26 16.24 -21.37 -10.08
C THR A 26 16.43 -20.93 -11.52
N ILE A 27 17.66 -20.59 -11.94
CA ILE A 27 17.94 -20.19 -13.32
C ILE A 27 17.51 -21.28 -14.32
N ARG A 28 17.76 -22.56 -14.01
CA ARG A 28 17.36 -23.68 -14.89
C ARG A 28 15.85 -23.90 -14.88
N ALA A 29 15.22 -23.89 -13.71
CA ALA A 29 13.79 -24.15 -13.55
C ALA A 29 12.94 -23.08 -14.28
N THR A 30 13.41 -21.84 -14.26
CA THR A 30 12.69 -20.67 -14.82
C THR A 30 13.08 -20.35 -16.25
N ALA A 31 14.05 -21.09 -16.83
CA ALA A 31 14.52 -20.89 -18.18
C ALA A 31 13.37 -20.94 -19.20
N GLY A 32 13.28 -19.92 -20.06
CA GLY A 32 12.23 -19.81 -21.07
C GLY A 32 10.85 -19.42 -20.54
N VAL A 33 10.70 -19.08 -19.25
CA VAL A 33 9.48 -18.45 -18.73
C VAL A 33 9.61 -16.93 -18.90
N PRO A 34 8.82 -16.29 -19.78
CA PRO A 34 8.95 -14.86 -20.04
C PRO A 34 8.63 -14.05 -18.77
N ASN A 35 9.33 -12.93 -18.58
CA ASN A 35 9.11 -11.98 -17.49
C ASN A 35 9.14 -12.61 -16.07
N TYR A 36 9.91 -13.69 -15.86
CA TYR A 36 9.94 -14.38 -14.58
C TYR A 36 10.47 -13.51 -13.43
N ALA A 37 11.66 -12.94 -13.62
CA ALA A 37 12.37 -12.24 -12.56
C ALA A 37 11.95 -10.77 -12.46
N ARG A 38 11.83 -10.27 -11.23
CA ARG A 38 11.68 -8.85 -10.93
C ARG A 38 12.78 -8.37 -9.98
N GLU A 39 13.02 -7.07 -9.99
CA GLU A 39 14.04 -6.46 -9.15
C GLU A 39 13.66 -6.59 -7.66
N GLY A 40 14.46 -7.32 -6.89
CA GLY A 40 14.15 -7.63 -5.48
C GLY A 40 14.06 -6.41 -4.58
N SER A 41 14.70 -5.27 -4.91
CA SER A 41 14.52 -4.04 -4.13
C SER A 41 13.08 -3.52 -4.15
N ALA A 42 12.29 -3.87 -5.16
CA ALA A 42 10.90 -3.43 -5.32
C ALA A 42 9.98 -3.96 -4.21
N THR A 43 10.27 -5.12 -3.61
CA THR A 43 9.48 -5.65 -2.46
C THR A 43 9.55 -4.70 -1.25
N PHE A 44 10.69 -4.03 -1.05
CA PHE A 44 10.86 -3.01 0.00
C PHE A 44 10.38 -1.63 -0.46
N LEU A 45 10.71 -1.23 -1.69
CA LEU A 45 10.44 0.12 -2.19
C LEU A 45 8.94 0.36 -2.48
N THR A 46 8.13 -0.70 -2.53
CA THR A 46 6.67 -0.59 -2.60
C THR A 46 6.03 -0.26 -1.24
N LEU A 47 6.71 -0.48 -0.11
CA LEU A 47 6.22 -0.14 1.24
C LEU A 47 5.72 1.32 1.37
N PRO A 48 6.53 2.35 1.02
CA PRO A 48 6.08 3.75 1.16
C PRO A 48 4.89 4.07 0.24
N ALA A 49 4.85 3.54 -0.97
CA ALA A 49 3.69 3.74 -1.86
C ALA A 49 2.42 3.14 -1.25
N ARG A 50 2.51 1.93 -0.68
CA ARG A 50 1.39 1.29 0.02
C ARG A 50 0.95 2.03 1.28
N SER A 51 1.87 2.72 1.98
CA SER A 51 1.51 3.52 3.16
C SER A 51 0.51 4.65 2.85
N ILE A 52 0.49 5.18 1.62
CA ILE A 52 -0.51 6.17 1.17
C ILE A 52 -1.89 5.52 1.09
N VAL A 53 -1.97 4.30 0.57
CA VAL A 53 -3.21 3.52 0.52
C VAL A 53 -3.72 3.25 1.93
N SER A 54 -2.87 2.73 2.82
CA SER A 54 -3.22 2.50 4.22
C SER A 54 -3.68 3.79 4.91
N SER A 55 -3.01 4.92 4.67
CA SER A 55 -3.43 6.21 5.25
C SER A 55 -4.80 6.67 4.74
N THR A 56 -5.17 6.31 3.51
CA THR A 56 -6.50 6.62 2.94
C THR A 56 -7.59 5.82 3.65
N GLU A 57 -7.36 4.54 3.90
CA GLU A 57 -8.29 3.69 4.66
C GLU A 57 -8.39 4.12 6.12
N GLU A 58 -7.26 4.43 6.76
CA GLU A 58 -7.23 4.94 8.12
C GLU A 58 -8.02 6.24 8.25
N TYR A 59 -7.94 7.14 7.26
CA TYR A 59 -8.76 8.35 7.22
C TYR A 59 -10.25 8.01 7.13
N ALA A 60 -10.66 7.14 6.19
CA ALA A 60 -12.05 6.72 6.03
C ALA A 60 -12.63 6.12 7.33
N ALA A 61 -11.90 5.19 7.95
CA ALA A 61 -12.29 4.58 9.21
C ALA A 61 -12.34 5.59 10.38
N PHE A 62 -11.44 6.57 10.39
CA PHE A 62 -11.40 7.60 11.42
C PHE A 62 -12.61 8.54 11.34
N VAL A 63 -12.88 9.08 10.15
CA VAL A 63 -13.98 10.06 9.97
C VAL A 63 -15.36 9.43 10.13
N ALA A 64 -15.48 8.10 10.03
CA ALA A 64 -16.70 7.39 10.36
C ALA A 64 -17.20 7.68 11.78
N ARG A 65 -16.27 7.94 12.73
CA ARG A 65 -16.57 8.07 14.17
C ARG A 65 -16.09 9.36 14.81
N ARG A 66 -15.13 10.05 14.20
CA ARG A 66 -14.45 11.21 14.78
C ARG A 66 -14.42 12.38 13.79
N PRO A 67 -14.37 13.62 14.28
CA PRO A 67 -14.26 14.79 13.41
C PRO A 67 -12.93 14.82 12.62
N PRO A 68 -12.93 15.24 11.34
CA PRO A 68 -11.72 15.37 10.52
C PRO A 68 -10.63 16.25 11.12
N SER A 69 -10.98 17.27 11.93
CA SER A 69 -10.01 18.14 12.60
C SER A 69 -9.07 17.40 13.56
N ARG A 70 -9.45 16.20 14.02
CA ARG A 70 -8.65 15.36 14.93
C ARG A 70 -7.82 14.30 14.21
N PHE A 71 -7.90 14.20 12.90
CA PHE A 71 -7.09 13.26 12.15
C PHE A 71 -5.61 13.66 12.23
N PRO A 72 -4.67 12.71 12.38
CA PRO A 72 -3.24 13.00 12.56
C PRO A 72 -2.54 13.36 11.23
N TRP A 73 -2.97 14.44 10.56
CA TRP A 73 -2.51 14.86 9.24
C TRP A 73 -0.98 14.92 9.09
N LEU A 74 -0.30 15.68 9.96
CA LEU A 74 1.17 15.78 9.95
C LEU A 74 1.85 14.49 10.41
N GLY A 75 1.16 13.72 11.26
CA GLY A 75 1.60 12.39 11.67
C GLY A 75 1.72 11.45 10.46
N SER A 76 0.71 11.46 9.57
CA SER A 76 0.70 10.65 8.35
C SER A 76 1.87 10.99 7.43
N ILE A 77 2.23 12.28 7.31
CA ILE A 77 3.42 12.73 6.58
C ILE A 77 4.68 12.09 7.17
N GLY A 78 4.87 12.22 8.48
CA GLY A 78 6.01 11.62 9.16
C GLY A 78 6.06 10.10 9.00
N GLN A 79 4.91 9.43 9.00
CA GLN A 79 4.79 7.99 8.82
C GLN A 79 5.25 7.52 7.45
N PHE A 80 4.84 8.22 6.38
CA PHE A 80 5.32 7.96 5.03
C PHE A 80 6.85 8.03 4.96
N TRP A 81 7.46 9.12 5.45
CA TRP A 81 8.91 9.32 5.34
C TRP A 81 9.71 8.36 6.22
N ARG A 82 9.19 7.96 7.38
CA ARG A 82 9.81 6.91 8.22
C ARG A 82 9.72 5.52 7.57
N THR A 83 8.58 5.19 6.96
CA THR A 83 8.41 3.97 6.17
C THR A 83 9.41 3.93 5.01
N TYR A 84 9.54 5.05 4.28
CA TYR A 84 10.51 5.16 3.20
C TYR A 84 11.95 5.04 3.70
N ALA A 85 12.29 5.68 4.83
CA ALA A 85 13.60 5.53 5.44
C ALA A 85 13.89 4.07 5.88
N GLY A 86 12.87 3.35 6.36
CA GLY A 86 12.95 1.93 6.67
C GLY A 86 13.27 1.08 5.44
N ALA A 87 12.53 1.29 4.35
CA ALA A 87 12.80 0.64 3.08
C ALA A 87 14.23 0.93 2.58
N CYS A 88 14.66 2.19 2.62
CA CYS A 88 16.02 2.58 2.23
C CYS A 88 17.11 1.95 3.09
N ARG A 89 16.91 1.82 4.41
CA ARG A 89 17.85 1.11 5.28
C ARG A 89 17.96 -0.38 4.91
N ALA A 90 16.84 -1.00 4.54
CA ALA A 90 16.81 -2.39 4.12
C ALA A 90 17.46 -2.62 2.75
N THR A 91 17.36 -1.66 1.83
CA THR A 91 17.85 -1.84 0.46
C THR A 91 19.27 -1.34 0.20
N ARG A 92 19.69 -0.22 0.83
CA ARG A 92 20.95 0.50 0.50
C ARG A 92 22.26 -0.31 0.64
N LYS A 93 22.22 -1.48 1.27
CA LYS A 93 23.38 -2.38 1.46
C LYS A 93 23.21 -3.74 0.77
N ALA A 94 22.06 -4.00 0.16
CA ALA A 94 21.70 -5.31 -0.37
C ALA A 94 21.33 -5.30 -1.86
N TYR A 95 20.91 -4.14 -2.39
CA TYR A 95 20.45 -4.02 -3.78
C TYR A 95 21.13 -2.84 -4.49
N ALA A 96 21.12 -2.90 -5.83
CA ALA A 96 21.54 -1.78 -6.66
C ALA A 96 20.59 -0.59 -6.48
N PHE A 97 21.14 0.62 -6.60
CA PHE A 97 20.35 1.83 -6.47
C PHE A 97 19.55 2.12 -7.75
N ASP A 98 18.23 2.00 -7.68
CA ASP A 98 17.32 2.38 -8.75
C ASP A 98 16.86 3.85 -8.58
N ALA A 99 17.55 4.75 -9.28
CA ALA A 99 17.23 6.17 -9.27
C ALA A 99 15.79 6.47 -9.76
N GLY A 100 15.29 5.72 -10.73
CA GLY A 100 13.96 5.93 -11.30
C GLY A 100 12.85 5.58 -10.30
N THR A 101 12.98 4.45 -9.60
CA THR A 101 12.03 4.07 -8.54
C THR A 101 12.10 5.03 -7.35
N HIS A 102 13.30 5.42 -6.90
CA HIS A 102 13.45 6.38 -5.81
C HIS A 102 12.86 7.76 -6.15
N LEU A 103 13.02 8.23 -7.39
CA LEU A 103 12.42 9.48 -7.87
C LEU A 103 10.89 9.41 -7.85
N ARG A 104 10.30 8.33 -8.38
CA ARG A 104 8.83 8.12 -8.38
C ARG A 104 8.26 8.14 -6.96
N ILE A 105 8.85 7.38 -6.05
CA ILE A 105 8.43 7.34 -4.63
C ILE A 105 8.61 8.71 -3.96
N GLY A 106 9.73 9.37 -4.22
CA GLY A 106 10.01 10.71 -3.67
C GLY A 106 8.97 11.75 -4.12
N MET A 107 8.59 11.76 -5.40
CA MET A 107 7.55 12.64 -5.93
C MET A 107 6.18 12.33 -5.34
N ALA A 108 5.81 11.05 -5.25
CA ALA A 108 4.56 10.63 -4.60
C ALA A 108 4.53 11.08 -3.12
N GLY A 109 5.65 10.95 -2.41
CA GLY A 109 5.81 11.41 -1.03
C GLY A 109 5.63 12.91 -0.85
N VAL A 110 6.20 13.73 -1.74
CA VAL A 110 6.02 15.19 -1.72
C VAL A 110 4.58 15.57 -2.03
N SER A 111 3.97 14.94 -3.04
CA SER A 111 2.56 15.17 -3.39
C SER A 111 1.63 14.84 -2.22
N PHE A 112 1.80 13.65 -1.62
CA PHE A 112 1.08 13.25 -0.42
C PHE A 112 1.30 14.20 0.76
N SER A 113 2.55 14.62 0.99
CA SER A 113 2.87 15.57 2.08
C SER A 113 2.17 16.91 1.88
N GLY A 114 2.15 17.43 0.66
CA GLY A 114 1.44 18.66 0.31
C GLY A 114 -0.06 18.54 0.53
N GLU A 115 -0.68 17.45 0.06
CA GLU A 115 -2.11 17.19 0.26
C GLU A 115 -2.46 17.11 1.75
N GLN A 116 -1.73 16.32 2.52
CA GLN A 116 -1.98 16.16 3.96
C GLN A 116 -1.74 17.46 4.73
N ALA A 117 -0.75 18.26 4.36
CA ALA A 117 -0.48 19.55 4.99
C ALA A 117 -1.60 20.56 4.71
N LEU A 118 -2.07 20.66 3.46
CA LEU A 118 -3.15 21.57 3.07
C LEU A 118 -4.48 21.17 3.71
N ARG A 119 -4.84 19.88 3.64
CA ARG A 119 -6.03 19.34 4.32
C ARG A 119 -5.95 19.55 5.82
N GLY A 120 -4.80 19.24 6.42
CA GLY A 120 -4.58 19.41 7.85
C GLY A 120 -4.71 20.87 8.28
N ALA A 121 -4.06 21.80 7.58
CA ALA A 121 -4.17 23.23 7.87
C ALA A 121 -5.61 23.73 7.81
N TYR A 122 -6.38 23.28 6.80
CA TYR A 122 -7.80 23.62 6.69
C TYR A 122 -8.63 23.03 7.84
N GLU A 123 -8.51 21.73 8.08
CA GLU A 123 -9.36 21.00 9.04
C GLU A 123 -9.09 21.41 10.49
N VAL A 124 -7.85 21.77 10.85
CA VAL A 124 -7.54 22.24 12.21
C VAL A 124 -7.90 23.71 12.44
N THR A 125 -8.18 24.47 11.37
CA THR A 125 -8.55 25.90 11.44
C THR A 125 -10.04 26.10 11.12
N LEU A 126 -10.38 26.34 9.85
CA LEU A 126 -11.74 26.60 9.38
C LEU A 126 -12.64 25.39 9.61
N GLY A 127 -12.12 24.18 9.38
CA GLY A 127 -12.87 22.95 9.65
C GLY A 127 -13.23 22.80 11.12
N ARG A 128 -12.27 23.03 12.03
CA ARG A 128 -12.49 22.98 13.48
C ARG A 128 -13.45 24.06 13.97
N LEU A 129 -13.39 25.26 13.39
CA LEU A 129 -14.36 26.33 13.66
C LEU A 129 -15.77 25.91 13.18
N GLY A 130 -15.88 25.35 11.98
CA GLY A 130 -17.14 24.80 11.45
C GLY A 130 -17.70 23.69 12.34
N GLU A 131 -16.85 22.79 12.82
CA GLU A 131 -17.21 21.73 13.76
C GLU A 131 -17.70 22.28 15.11
N TRP A 132 -17.11 23.38 15.59
CA TRP A 132 -17.57 24.05 16.82
C TRP A 132 -18.95 24.70 16.63
N LEU A 133 -19.21 25.30 15.46
CA LEU A 133 -20.48 25.95 15.14
C LEU A 133 -21.62 24.97 14.83
N GLY A 134 -21.30 23.77 14.32
CA GLY A 134 -22.30 22.90 13.71
C GLY A 134 -22.12 21.40 13.91
N GLY A 135 -21.12 20.98 14.68
CA GLY A 135 -20.74 19.57 14.78
C GLY A 135 -20.14 19.02 13.48
N HIS A 136 -20.09 17.69 13.38
CA HIS A 136 -19.47 16.95 12.26
C HIS A 136 -20.44 15.90 11.68
N ARG A 137 -21.74 16.20 11.74
CA ARG A 137 -22.82 15.27 11.38
C ARG A 137 -23.86 15.90 10.44
N THR A 138 -23.49 16.91 9.68
CA THR A 138 -24.39 17.42 8.62
C THR A 138 -24.50 16.43 7.47
N ASP A 139 -25.42 16.67 6.54
CA ASP A 139 -25.58 15.85 5.33
C ASP A 139 -24.29 15.84 4.49
N GLU A 140 -23.57 16.97 4.45
CA GLU A 140 -22.29 17.11 3.78
C GLU A 140 -21.18 16.31 4.46
N ASP A 141 -21.14 16.27 5.80
CA ASP A 141 -20.23 15.40 6.54
C ASP A 141 -20.55 13.92 6.26
N ALA A 142 -21.84 13.55 6.23
CA ALA A 142 -22.26 12.20 5.87
C ALA A 142 -21.87 11.84 4.43
N PHE A 143 -22.01 12.76 3.48
CA PHE A 143 -21.56 12.61 2.10
C PHE A 143 -20.04 12.41 2.02
N ALA A 144 -19.27 13.22 2.76
CA ALA A 144 -17.82 13.12 2.81
C ALA A 144 -17.34 11.78 3.35
N ARG A 145 -17.98 11.28 4.43
CA ARG A 145 -17.68 9.94 5.02
C ARG A 145 -17.91 8.82 4.02
N ARG A 146 -19.08 8.78 3.37
CA ARG A 146 -19.38 7.77 2.33
C ARG A 146 -18.36 7.84 1.18
N THR A 147 -18.02 9.05 0.73
CA THR A 147 -17.04 9.24 -0.34
C THR A 147 -15.64 8.77 0.07
N ALA A 148 -15.23 9.01 1.31
CA ALA A 148 -13.95 8.53 1.84
C ALA A 148 -13.91 7.00 1.94
N GLU A 149 -15.00 6.36 2.38
CA GLU A 149 -15.14 4.89 2.41
C GLU A 149 -15.13 4.27 1.01
N GLU A 150 -15.81 4.89 0.04
CA GLU A 150 -15.77 4.46 -1.35
C GLU A 150 -14.36 4.60 -1.95
N TYR A 151 -13.69 5.73 -1.70
CA TYR A 151 -12.34 5.96 -2.19
C TYR A 151 -11.33 4.99 -1.56
N GLY A 152 -11.44 4.73 -0.25
CA GLY A 152 -10.60 3.75 0.45
C GLY A 152 -10.75 2.33 -0.08
N ARG A 153 -11.94 1.93 -0.56
CA ARG A 153 -12.11 0.64 -1.26
C ARG A 153 -11.56 0.67 -2.69
N PHE A 154 -11.77 1.78 -3.40
CA PHE A 154 -11.37 1.93 -4.79
C PHE A 154 -9.86 1.86 -4.99
N ILE A 155 -9.08 2.48 -4.10
CA ILE A 155 -7.62 2.63 -4.26
C ILE A 155 -6.84 1.30 -4.27
N HIS A 156 -7.48 0.20 -3.89
CA HIS A 156 -6.92 -1.16 -3.98
C HIS A 156 -7.07 -1.79 -5.36
N ALA A 157 -8.11 -1.39 -6.10
CA ALA A 157 -8.47 -2.00 -7.37
C ALA A 157 -7.83 -1.31 -8.57
N GLY A 158 -7.49 -0.03 -8.43
CA GLY A 158 -7.01 0.77 -9.55
C GLY A 158 -6.31 2.07 -9.12
N PRO A 159 -5.72 2.77 -10.09
CA PRO A 159 -5.00 4.01 -9.82
C PRO A 159 -5.97 5.11 -9.37
N TRP A 160 -5.52 5.94 -8.42
CA TRP A 160 -6.34 6.99 -7.81
C TRP A 160 -7.01 7.95 -8.80
N TYR A 161 -6.37 8.23 -9.94
CA TYR A 161 -6.85 9.17 -10.95
C TYR A 161 -8.05 8.67 -11.74
N GLU A 162 -8.41 7.39 -11.62
CA GLU A 162 -9.63 6.83 -12.20
C GLU A 162 -10.85 7.01 -11.27
N PHE A 163 -10.66 7.45 -10.02
CA PHE A 163 -11.77 7.71 -9.11
C PHE A 163 -12.63 8.88 -9.62
N PRO A 164 -13.98 8.76 -9.63
CA PRO A 164 -14.85 9.72 -10.31
C PRO A 164 -15.11 11.00 -9.50
N PHE A 165 -14.05 11.77 -9.19
CA PHE A 165 -14.10 13.00 -8.39
C PHE A 165 -15.09 14.04 -8.95
N ALA A 166 -15.15 14.24 -10.27
CA ALA A 166 -16.10 15.16 -10.91
C ALA A 166 -17.57 14.74 -10.70
N THR A 167 -17.83 13.43 -10.66
CA THR A 167 -19.17 12.91 -10.35
C THR A 167 -19.50 13.10 -8.88
N LYS A 168 -18.53 12.89 -7.96
CA LYS A 168 -18.71 13.19 -6.53
C LYS A 168 -18.98 14.67 -6.27
N LEU A 169 -18.30 15.58 -6.99
CA LEU A 169 -18.59 17.01 -6.93
C LEU A 169 -20.03 17.34 -7.33
N ARG A 170 -20.50 16.80 -8.47
CA ARG A 170 -21.89 17.01 -8.91
C ARG A 170 -22.90 16.43 -7.92
N ALA A 171 -22.61 15.24 -7.39
CA ALA A 171 -23.46 14.58 -6.40
C ALA A 171 -23.55 15.38 -5.09
N LEU A 172 -22.44 15.99 -4.62
CA LEU A 172 -22.45 16.84 -3.43
C LEU A 172 -23.52 17.93 -3.53
N TRP A 173 -23.58 18.67 -4.64
CA TRP A 173 -24.55 19.76 -4.82
C TRP A 173 -25.99 19.28 -5.04
N ARG A 174 -26.18 18.09 -5.63
CA ARG A 174 -27.50 17.52 -5.91
C ARG A 174 -28.12 16.81 -4.71
N GLU A 175 -27.31 16.13 -3.90
CA GLU A 175 -27.78 15.18 -2.88
C GLU A 175 -27.73 15.73 -1.46
N THR A 176 -27.12 16.91 -1.24
CA THR A 176 -27.08 17.56 0.08
C THR A 176 -27.81 18.90 0.06
N PRO A 177 -28.75 19.17 1.01
CA PRO A 177 -29.55 20.38 0.97
C PRO A 177 -28.73 21.64 1.26
N LEU A 178 -29.07 22.75 0.60
CA LEU A 178 -28.40 24.05 0.80
C LEU A 178 -28.63 24.65 2.19
N TRP A 179 -29.75 24.29 2.83
CA TRP A 179 -30.19 24.81 4.12
C TRP A 179 -30.58 23.68 5.08
N GLY A 180 -30.87 24.03 6.32
CA GLY A 180 -31.19 23.09 7.40
C GLY A 180 -30.41 23.41 8.68
N PRO A 181 -30.38 22.49 9.65
CA PRO A 181 -29.59 22.65 10.86
C PRO A 181 -28.12 22.92 10.55
N HIS A 182 -27.51 23.80 11.34
CA HIS A 182 -26.10 24.17 11.25
C HIS A 182 -25.65 24.72 9.87
N PRO A 183 -26.32 25.76 9.32
CA PRO A 183 -26.08 26.25 7.96
C PRO A 183 -24.64 26.71 7.72
N ALA A 184 -23.97 27.26 8.74
CA ALA A 184 -22.56 27.63 8.66
C ALA A 184 -21.66 26.43 8.35
N ARG A 185 -21.86 25.29 9.03
CA ARG A 185 -21.10 24.04 8.79
C ARG A 185 -21.41 23.46 7.42
N LYS A 186 -22.68 23.49 6.99
CA LYS A 186 -23.07 22.97 5.66
C LYS A 186 -22.34 23.71 4.54
N TRP A 187 -22.38 25.03 4.56
CA TRP A 187 -21.72 25.85 3.54
C TRP A 187 -20.21 25.72 3.58
N GLU A 188 -19.63 25.70 4.78
CA GLU A 188 -18.20 25.46 4.97
C GLU A 188 -17.77 24.11 4.35
N ARG A 189 -18.49 23.02 4.63
CA ARG A 189 -18.26 21.72 4.01
C ARG A 189 -18.49 21.70 2.51
N LYS A 190 -19.54 22.34 2.00
CA LYS A 190 -19.78 22.44 0.55
C LYS A 190 -18.63 23.11 -0.17
N VAL A 191 -18.10 24.21 0.37
CA VAL A 191 -16.95 24.91 -0.20
C VAL A 191 -15.71 24.01 -0.16
N PHE A 192 -15.37 23.46 1.00
CA PHE A 192 -14.20 22.58 1.16
C PHE A 192 -14.22 21.39 0.21
N LEU A 193 -15.32 20.62 0.23
CA LEU A 193 -15.47 19.42 -0.59
C LEU A 193 -15.52 19.77 -2.08
N SER A 194 -16.09 20.93 -2.44
CA SER A 194 -16.07 21.39 -3.84
C SER A 194 -14.66 21.66 -4.33
N THR A 195 -13.86 22.37 -3.53
CA THR A 195 -12.45 22.61 -3.82
C THR A 195 -11.69 21.28 -3.91
N ALA A 196 -11.83 20.39 -2.92
CA ALA A 196 -11.10 19.13 -2.88
C ALA A 196 -11.43 18.22 -4.08
N TYR A 197 -12.72 17.98 -4.37
CA TYR A 197 -13.12 17.13 -5.49
C TYR A 197 -12.86 17.80 -6.85
N GLY A 198 -13.04 19.12 -6.95
CA GLY A 198 -12.73 19.87 -8.17
C GLY A 198 -11.25 19.80 -8.52
N THR A 199 -10.36 20.08 -7.56
CA THR A 199 -8.91 20.00 -7.76
C THR A 199 -8.48 18.58 -8.12
N ASN A 200 -8.98 17.56 -7.40
CA ASN A 200 -8.65 16.17 -7.71
C ASN A 200 -9.16 15.74 -9.08
N ALA A 201 -10.34 16.20 -9.51
CA ALA A 201 -10.86 15.90 -10.84
C ALA A 201 -10.00 16.49 -11.96
N VAL A 202 -9.57 17.75 -11.81
CA VAL A 202 -8.67 18.40 -12.78
C VAL A 202 -7.32 17.68 -12.79
N TYR A 203 -6.74 17.41 -11.61
CA TYR A 203 -5.46 16.75 -11.52
C TYR A 203 -5.47 15.33 -12.09
N ALA A 204 -6.50 14.54 -11.75
CA ALA A 204 -6.71 13.20 -12.31
C ALA A 204 -6.78 13.23 -13.84
N ARG A 205 -7.51 14.19 -14.42
CA ARG A 205 -7.60 14.36 -15.88
C ARG A 205 -6.26 14.71 -16.51
N LEU A 206 -5.46 15.57 -15.89
CA LEU A 206 -4.13 15.92 -16.38
C LEU A 206 -3.19 14.71 -16.36
N VAL A 207 -3.23 13.92 -15.28
CA VAL A 207 -2.45 12.67 -15.19
C VAL A 207 -2.90 11.70 -16.27
N LEU A 208 -4.19 11.42 -16.39
CA LEU A 208 -4.74 10.51 -17.39
C LEU A 208 -4.35 10.93 -18.83
N ALA A 209 -4.41 12.23 -19.13
CA ALA A 209 -3.99 12.77 -20.43
C ALA A 209 -2.48 12.59 -20.66
N ALA A 210 -1.66 12.75 -19.62
CA ALA A 210 -0.21 12.59 -19.71
C ALA A 210 0.22 11.11 -19.76
N THR A 211 -0.56 10.19 -19.16
CA THR A 211 -0.19 8.77 -19.00
C THR A 211 -0.92 7.82 -19.94
N GLY A 212 -1.97 8.27 -20.63
CA GLY A 212 -2.89 7.45 -21.45
C GLY A 212 -2.26 6.68 -22.63
N SER A 213 -0.97 6.87 -22.92
CA SER A 213 -0.20 6.09 -23.90
C SER A 213 1.08 5.44 -23.33
N ALA A 214 1.44 5.72 -22.07
CA ALA A 214 2.76 5.40 -21.51
C ALA A 214 2.75 4.32 -20.42
N TYR A 215 1.60 4.09 -19.76
CA TYR A 215 1.43 2.91 -18.91
C TYR A 215 1.07 1.72 -19.81
N ALA A 216 2.09 1.11 -20.43
CA ALA A 216 1.97 -0.26 -20.90
C ALA A 216 1.40 -1.08 -19.73
N ALA A 217 0.36 -1.88 -19.99
CA ALA A 217 -0.32 -2.69 -18.99
C ALA A 217 0.74 -3.38 -18.12
N GLU A 218 0.89 -2.91 -16.87
CA GLU A 218 1.85 -3.50 -15.94
C GLU A 218 1.49 -4.98 -15.88
N ASP A 219 2.47 -5.87 -16.04
CA ASP A 219 2.21 -7.29 -16.05
C ASP A 219 1.45 -7.65 -14.77
N GLN A 220 0.17 -7.98 -14.92
CA GLN A 220 -0.81 -8.21 -13.84
C GLN A 220 -0.65 -9.59 -13.20
N GLU A 221 0.38 -10.32 -13.64
CA GLU A 221 0.75 -11.62 -13.13
C GLU A 221 2.15 -11.58 -12.51
N ILE A 222 2.29 -12.33 -11.43
CA ILE A 222 3.56 -12.65 -10.83
C ILE A 222 3.83 -14.14 -11.00
N ARG A 223 5.06 -14.48 -11.39
CA ARG A 223 5.48 -15.87 -11.52
C ARG A 223 6.18 -16.29 -10.24
N ALA A 224 5.89 -17.49 -9.78
CA ALA A 224 6.52 -18.03 -8.59
C ALA A 224 6.82 -19.51 -8.78
N TRP A 225 7.89 -19.98 -8.15
CA TRP A 225 8.16 -21.39 -8.01
C TRP A 225 7.58 -21.85 -6.67
N MET A 226 6.60 -22.75 -6.74
CA MET A 226 5.98 -23.36 -5.58
C MET A 226 6.24 -24.86 -5.49
N GLU A 227 6.29 -25.35 -4.27
CA GLU A 227 6.37 -26.76 -3.89
C GLU A 227 5.19 -27.13 -2.99
N ASP A 228 4.97 -28.43 -2.81
CA ASP A 228 3.87 -28.98 -2.02
C ASP A 228 2.50 -28.42 -2.44
N VAL A 229 2.34 -28.08 -3.72
CA VAL A 229 1.12 -27.47 -4.25
C VAL A 229 -0.01 -28.51 -4.26
N PRO A 230 -1.13 -28.27 -3.55
CA PRO A 230 -2.28 -29.17 -3.57
C PRO A 230 -2.83 -29.37 -4.98
N ALA A 231 -3.27 -30.58 -5.32
CA ALA A 231 -3.73 -30.91 -6.67
C ALA A 231 -4.92 -30.05 -7.13
N ASP A 232 -5.79 -29.66 -6.19
CA ASP A 232 -6.96 -28.81 -6.40
C ASP A 232 -6.64 -27.31 -6.32
N ALA A 233 -5.38 -26.91 -6.12
CA ALA A 233 -4.97 -25.49 -6.13
C ALA A 233 -5.33 -24.80 -7.46
N PHE A 234 -5.25 -25.54 -8.57
CA PHE A 234 -5.56 -25.04 -9.91
C PHE A 234 -7.06 -25.00 -10.22
N ALA A 235 -7.93 -25.42 -9.30
CA ALA A 235 -9.38 -25.19 -9.42
C ALA A 235 -9.72 -23.69 -9.25
N ASP A 236 -8.85 -22.93 -8.58
CA ASP A 236 -8.91 -21.47 -8.58
C ASP A 236 -8.31 -20.94 -9.88
N ALA A 237 -9.13 -20.33 -10.75
CA ALA A 237 -8.71 -19.79 -12.04
C ALA A 237 -7.63 -18.69 -11.92
N ARG A 238 -7.42 -18.12 -10.73
CA ARG A 238 -6.35 -17.16 -10.45
C ARG A 238 -4.98 -17.83 -10.31
N VAL A 239 -4.93 -19.14 -10.05
CA VAL A 239 -3.68 -19.91 -9.95
C VAL A 239 -3.45 -20.63 -11.27
N LYS A 240 -2.51 -20.13 -12.07
CA LYS A 240 -2.19 -20.69 -13.38
C LYS A 240 -1.01 -21.64 -13.28
N ASN A 241 -1.17 -22.89 -13.75
CA ASN A 241 -0.03 -23.78 -13.95
C ASN A 241 0.72 -23.37 -15.24
N LEU A 242 1.92 -22.82 -15.10
CA LEU A 242 2.74 -22.43 -16.26
C LEU A 242 3.72 -23.54 -16.65
N ARG A 243 4.19 -24.32 -15.68
CA ARG A 243 5.10 -25.46 -15.90
C ARG A 243 5.10 -26.39 -14.69
N ALA A 244 5.00 -27.69 -14.92
CA ALA A 244 5.29 -28.69 -13.90
C ALA A 244 6.81 -28.97 -13.84
N LEU A 245 7.37 -28.97 -12.63
CA LEU A 245 8.78 -29.29 -12.37
C LEU A 245 8.96 -30.68 -11.75
N GLY A 246 7.90 -31.25 -11.18
CA GLY A 246 7.86 -32.57 -10.57
C GLY A 246 6.56 -32.79 -9.77
N PRO A 247 6.42 -33.89 -9.04
CA PRO A 247 5.28 -34.12 -8.16
C PRO A 247 5.14 -32.98 -7.13
N GLY A 248 4.03 -32.24 -7.17
CA GLY A 248 3.77 -31.13 -6.24
C GLY A 248 4.58 -29.85 -6.48
N ALA A 249 5.47 -29.82 -7.48
CA ALA A 249 6.34 -28.68 -7.76
C ALA A 249 6.01 -28.02 -9.11
N PHE A 250 5.76 -26.72 -9.11
CA PHE A 250 5.27 -25.98 -10.27
C PHE A 250 5.86 -24.57 -10.36
N ILE A 251 6.05 -24.09 -11.59
CA ILE A 251 6.03 -22.66 -11.88
C ILE A 251 4.58 -22.26 -12.06
N VAL A 252 4.12 -21.32 -11.24
CA VAL A 252 2.75 -20.82 -11.25
C VAL A 252 2.70 -19.35 -11.64
N GLY A 253 1.60 -18.95 -12.27
CA GLY A 253 1.20 -17.55 -12.43
C GLY A 253 0.15 -17.21 -11.38
N LEU A 254 0.38 -16.14 -10.63
CA LEU A 254 -0.51 -15.64 -9.57
C LEU A 254 -0.92 -14.20 -9.90
N PRO A 255 -2.12 -13.75 -9.48
CA PRO A 255 -2.52 -12.36 -9.65
C PRO A 255 -1.64 -11.46 -8.78
N ARG A 256 -1.60 -10.17 -9.11
CA ARG A 256 -0.81 -9.19 -8.36
C ARG A 256 -1.57 -8.48 -7.24
N HIS A 257 -0.82 -7.79 -6.40
CA HIS A 257 -1.32 -6.90 -5.36
C HIS A 257 -2.20 -7.57 -4.29
N ASP A 258 -3.37 -7.01 -3.95
CA ASP A 258 -4.23 -7.56 -2.90
C ASP A 258 -4.70 -9.00 -3.22
N SER A 259 -4.91 -9.28 -4.51
CA SER A 259 -5.26 -10.63 -4.96
C SER A 259 -4.10 -11.61 -4.76
N PHE A 260 -2.84 -11.17 -4.94
CA PHE A 260 -1.67 -11.98 -4.62
C PHE A 260 -1.69 -12.42 -3.16
N THR A 261 -1.88 -11.46 -2.25
CA THR A 261 -1.87 -11.71 -0.80
C THR A 261 -2.91 -12.75 -0.42
N ALA A 262 -4.15 -12.60 -0.91
CA ALA A 262 -5.23 -13.53 -0.62
C ALA A 262 -4.95 -14.95 -1.13
N VAL A 263 -4.48 -15.07 -2.39
CA VAL A 263 -4.21 -16.38 -3.01
C VAL A 263 -3.00 -17.06 -2.36
N ALA A 264 -1.88 -16.35 -2.21
CA ALA A 264 -0.67 -16.88 -1.60
C ALA A 264 -0.90 -17.32 -0.15
N LEU A 265 -1.63 -16.53 0.63
CA LEU A 265 -1.98 -16.89 2.02
C LEU A 265 -2.87 -18.14 2.08
N GLY A 266 -3.83 -18.26 1.16
CA GLY A 266 -4.66 -19.46 1.03
C GLY A 266 -3.84 -20.72 0.71
N LEU A 267 -2.87 -20.61 -0.20
CA LEU A 267 -1.96 -21.71 -0.55
C LEU A 267 -1.03 -22.09 0.59
N LEU A 268 -0.40 -21.11 1.26
CA LEU A 268 0.47 -21.33 2.43
C LEU A 268 -0.26 -22.06 3.56
N ARG A 269 -1.50 -21.66 3.87
CA ARG A 269 -2.33 -22.29 4.90
C ARG A 269 -2.71 -23.74 4.56
N ARG A 270 -2.66 -24.11 3.29
CA ARG A 270 -2.92 -25.46 2.79
C ARG A 270 -1.65 -26.31 2.67
N GLY A 271 -0.52 -25.82 3.19
CA GLY A 271 0.74 -26.54 3.23
C GLY A 271 1.65 -26.32 2.01
N ALA A 272 1.23 -25.53 1.02
CA ALA A 272 2.10 -25.18 -0.09
C ALA A 272 3.25 -24.29 0.41
N SER A 273 4.40 -24.36 -0.27
CA SER A 273 5.57 -23.56 0.04
C SER A 273 6.10 -22.86 -1.21
N PHE A 274 6.77 -21.72 -1.02
CA PHE A 274 7.40 -20.99 -2.11
C PHE A 274 8.90 -21.21 -2.08
N ARG A 275 9.50 -21.51 -3.23
CA ARG A 275 10.95 -21.51 -3.42
C ARG A 275 11.48 -20.11 -3.72
N ASP A 276 10.80 -19.42 -4.61
CA ASP A 276 11.00 -18.02 -4.94
C ASP A 276 9.69 -17.37 -5.40
N ILE A 277 9.63 -16.05 -5.31
CA ILE A 277 8.56 -15.22 -5.87
C ILE A 277 9.24 -14.24 -6.82
N ALA A 278 8.91 -14.32 -8.12
CA ALA A 278 9.54 -13.55 -9.19
C ALA A 278 11.09 -13.56 -9.14
N GLY A 279 11.67 -14.73 -8.85
CA GLY A 279 13.10 -14.92 -8.76
C GLY A 279 13.73 -14.43 -7.46
N ASN A 280 12.94 -13.85 -6.54
CA ASN A 280 13.41 -13.38 -5.25
C ASN A 280 13.21 -14.44 -4.16
N ASN A 281 14.24 -14.62 -3.34
CA ASN A 281 14.25 -15.54 -2.19
C ASN A 281 13.90 -14.83 -0.87
N VAL A 282 13.65 -13.53 -0.91
CA VAL A 282 13.26 -12.70 0.22
C VAL A 282 12.20 -11.71 -0.27
N ILE A 283 11.10 -11.60 0.49
CA ILE A 283 10.09 -10.57 0.29
C ILE A 283 9.84 -9.81 1.59
N VAL A 284 9.09 -8.72 1.50
CA VAL A 284 8.46 -8.09 2.67
C VAL A 284 7.02 -8.54 2.79
N LEU A 285 6.55 -8.63 4.02
CA LEU A 285 5.13 -8.66 4.35
C LEU A 285 4.81 -7.64 5.44
N THR A 286 3.62 -7.05 5.40
CA THR A 286 3.10 -6.27 6.52
C THR A 286 2.04 -7.05 7.29
N THR A 287 2.00 -6.81 8.59
CA THR A 287 0.97 -7.33 9.48
C THR A 287 0.40 -6.23 10.35
N LEU A 288 -0.83 -6.44 10.80
CA LEU A 288 -1.49 -5.63 11.83
C LEU A 288 -1.73 -6.53 13.04
N GLY A 289 -1.33 -6.08 14.22
CA GLY A 289 -1.56 -6.84 15.45
C GLY A 289 -1.65 -5.95 16.68
N PRO A 290 -2.04 -6.52 17.83
CA PRO A 290 -1.99 -5.82 19.12
C PRO A 290 -0.61 -5.22 19.38
N ARG A 291 -0.58 -4.07 20.05
CA ARG A 291 0.67 -3.36 20.37
C ARG A 291 1.71 -4.23 21.08
N ASP A 292 1.24 -5.10 21.97
CA ASP A 292 2.09 -5.92 22.84
C ASP A 292 2.34 -7.33 22.26
N THR A 293 2.02 -7.53 20.98
CA THR A 293 2.31 -8.77 20.25
C THR A 293 3.81 -9.09 20.36
N PRO A 294 4.19 -10.29 20.83
CA PRO A 294 5.57 -10.71 20.86
C PRO A 294 6.21 -10.59 19.47
N ARG A 295 7.33 -9.87 19.39
CA ARG A 295 8.13 -9.72 18.17
C ARG A 295 9.05 -10.91 17.92
N ALA A 296 8.71 -12.07 18.49
CA ALA A 296 9.47 -13.30 18.36
C ALA A 296 9.22 -13.89 16.96
N LEU A 297 9.98 -13.40 16.00
CA LEU A 297 9.98 -13.94 14.65
C LEU A 297 10.95 -15.13 14.58
N PRO A 298 10.72 -16.10 13.66
CA PRO A 298 11.73 -17.08 13.31
C PRO A 298 13.07 -16.39 13.00
N SER A 299 14.20 -17.00 13.35
CA SER A 299 15.55 -16.40 13.23
C SER A 299 15.90 -15.91 11.83
N ALA A 300 15.25 -16.46 10.80
CA ALA A 300 15.46 -16.11 9.41
C ALA A 300 14.73 -14.81 8.99
N ALA A 301 13.78 -14.32 9.80
CA ALA A 301 13.02 -13.11 9.54
C ALA A 301 13.55 -11.90 10.34
N ALA A 302 13.36 -10.70 9.80
CA ALA A 302 13.81 -9.47 10.45
C ALA A 302 12.79 -8.35 10.29
N ILE A 303 12.72 -7.48 11.29
CA ILE A 303 11.83 -6.31 11.27
C ILE A 303 12.45 -5.22 10.39
N VAL A 304 11.70 -4.77 9.39
CA VAL A 304 12.06 -3.61 8.54
C VAL A 304 11.64 -2.31 9.23
N PHE A 305 10.39 -2.28 9.71
CA PHE A 305 9.88 -1.22 10.58
C PHE A 305 8.74 -1.74 11.44
N ASP A 306 8.48 -1.02 12.52
CA ASP A 306 7.37 -1.25 13.43
C ASP A 306 6.80 0.13 13.80
N GLU A 307 5.52 0.34 13.50
CA GLU A 307 4.85 1.61 13.74
C GLU A 307 3.43 1.42 14.22
N ARG A 308 3.00 2.25 15.18
CA ARG A 308 1.60 2.27 15.61
C ARG A 308 0.73 2.92 14.55
N LEU A 309 -0.50 2.42 14.41
CA LEU A 309 -1.51 3.16 13.64
C LEU A 309 -1.78 4.48 14.35
N LEU A 310 -1.69 5.59 13.62
CA LEU A 310 -1.86 6.92 14.21
C LEU A 310 -3.30 7.13 14.71
N THR A 311 -4.25 6.48 14.04
CA THR A 311 -5.68 6.54 14.33
C THR A 311 -6.11 5.52 15.40
N ASN A 312 -5.31 4.48 15.64
CA ASN A 312 -5.56 3.45 16.64
C ASN A 312 -4.24 2.95 17.29
N PRO A 313 -3.76 3.60 18.36
CA PRO A 313 -2.45 3.32 18.93
C PRO A 313 -2.35 1.97 19.67
N THR A 314 -3.45 1.23 19.81
CA THR A 314 -3.45 -0.15 20.33
C THR A 314 -3.08 -1.18 19.27
N VAL A 315 -3.01 -0.77 18.00
CA VAL A 315 -2.63 -1.61 16.86
C VAL A 315 -1.29 -1.14 16.31
N THR A 316 -0.42 -2.10 16.02
CA THR A 316 0.88 -1.88 15.41
C THR A 316 0.91 -2.52 14.03
N ARG A 317 1.40 -1.77 13.04
CA ARG A 317 1.82 -2.27 11.74
C ARG A 317 3.28 -2.67 11.79
N LEU A 318 3.55 -3.94 11.49
CA LEU A 318 4.89 -4.50 11.45
C LEU A 318 5.23 -4.90 10.02
N ALA A 319 6.31 -4.37 9.47
CA ALA A 319 6.89 -4.84 8.22
C ALA A 319 8.01 -5.83 8.52
N VAL A 320 7.89 -7.04 7.97
CA VAL A 320 8.82 -8.14 8.19
C VAL A 320 9.47 -8.51 6.87
N ARG A 321 10.81 -8.46 6.84
CA ARG A 321 11.64 -9.11 5.84
C ARG A 321 11.60 -10.61 6.09
N ALA A 322 11.11 -11.38 5.12
CA ALA A 322 10.90 -12.81 5.25
C ALA A 322 11.59 -13.56 4.10
N PRO A 323 12.40 -14.59 4.39
CA PRO A 323 12.81 -15.56 3.40
C PRO A 323 11.57 -16.27 2.84
N VAL A 324 11.50 -16.39 1.52
CA VAL A 324 10.33 -16.90 0.81
C VAL A 324 10.00 -18.33 1.23
N GLN A 325 11.02 -19.18 1.41
CA GLN A 325 10.89 -20.56 1.88
C GLN A 325 10.37 -20.68 3.33
N ALA A 326 10.52 -19.61 4.13
CA ALA A 326 10.06 -19.59 5.51
C ALA A 326 8.71 -18.88 5.68
N LEU A 327 8.03 -18.47 4.60
CA LEU A 327 6.79 -17.69 4.67
C LEU A 327 5.69 -18.39 5.44
N GLY A 328 5.44 -19.67 5.18
CA GLY A 328 4.42 -20.46 5.90
C GLY A 328 4.63 -20.44 7.43
N PRO A 329 5.81 -20.88 7.92
CA PRO A 329 6.14 -20.80 9.35
C PRO A 329 6.09 -19.39 9.95
N ILE A 330 6.53 -18.36 9.20
CA ILE A 330 6.48 -16.96 9.66
C ILE A 330 5.03 -16.48 9.80
N VAL A 331 4.19 -16.74 8.80
CA VAL A 331 2.75 -16.43 8.83
C VAL A 331 2.09 -17.11 10.03
N ALA A 332 2.31 -18.42 10.20
CA ALA A 332 1.75 -19.16 11.32
C ALA A 332 2.22 -18.61 12.68
N ALA A 333 3.48 -18.20 12.80
CA ALA A 333 3.99 -17.58 14.02
C ALA A 333 3.32 -16.23 14.32
N LEU A 334 3.16 -15.38 13.30
CA LEU A 334 2.51 -14.07 13.43
C LEU A 334 1.02 -14.22 13.81
N GLU A 335 0.30 -15.12 13.15
CA GLU A 335 -1.11 -15.38 13.43
C GLU A 335 -1.34 -15.97 14.83
N ARG A 336 -0.46 -16.88 15.29
CA ARG A 336 -0.51 -17.40 16.66
C ARG A 336 -0.36 -16.32 17.73
N HIS A 337 0.31 -15.22 17.41
CA HIS A 337 0.45 -14.08 18.31
C HIS A 337 -0.64 -13.01 18.13
N GLY A 338 -1.67 -13.29 17.32
CA GLY A 338 -2.82 -12.40 17.13
C GLY A 338 -2.62 -11.32 16.07
N ALA A 339 -1.57 -11.42 15.25
CA ALA A 339 -1.39 -10.53 14.10
C ALA A 339 -2.14 -11.09 12.86
N SER A 340 -2.80 -10.22 12.11
CA SER A 340 -3.33 -10.52 10.79
C SER A 340 -2.34 -10.08 9.71
N ILE A 341 -2.15 -10.93 8.70
CA ILE A 341 -1.40 -10.56 7.51
C ILE A 341 -2.17 -9.48 6.76
N GLU A 342 -1.52 -8.33 6.55
CA GLU A 342 -2.09 -7.19 5.84
C GLU A 342 -1.76 -7.27 4.35
N TYR A 343 -0.49 -7.53 4.00
CA TYR A 343 -0.06 -7.50 2.61
C TYR A 343 1.23 -8.28 2.37
N PHE A 344 1.32 -8.99 1.24
CA PHE A 344 2.56 -9.55 0.70
C PHE A 344 3.05 -8.71 -0.47
N TYR A 345 4.33 -8.31 -0.43
CA TYR A 345 4.94 -7.50 -1.46
C TYR A 345 5.53 -8.40 -2.55
N ASP A 346 4.75 -8.59 -3.60
CA ASP A 346 4.83 -9.60 -4.68
C ASP A 346 5.96 -9.41 -5.70
N TYR A 347 7.15 -8.97 -5.28
CA TYR A 347 8.27 -8.66 -6.18
C TYR A 347 9.45 -9.60 -6.04
#